data_AF-A0A358XXE0-F1
#
_entry.id   AF-A0A358XXE0-F1
#
_cell.length_a   1.000
_cell.length_b   1.000
_cell.length_c   1.000
_cell.angle_alpha   90.00
_cell.angle_beta   90.00
_cell.angle_gamma   90.00
#
_symmetry.space_group_name_H-M   'P 1'
#
loop_
_entity.id
_entity.type
_entity.pdbx_description
1 polymer ?
#
loop_
_entity_poly.entity_id
_entity_poly.type
_entity_poly.pdbx_seq_one_letter_code
_entity_poly.pdbx_strand_id
1 'polypeptide(L)'
;MLFIEELNKKLHDRKAFDCGLADVNEFLKKRASRQAQQSINRTWVALDDEMVDRHPAPIVGFYTLTSCTVAHTDIQGNYPHYPLPAFKLAWFGVHNEYQGTPMRVGEELLVEALLQSWELFTHTQLGVAVVVDPLTQKSEDFFRKYDFQEIGRSFHGQETLYLPMRKIRQMIEADLLLGAEEKFGSRTKAERWFDTPDSLFGGLSPRKMIDVVGGVGILEDAIYES
;
A
#
# COMPACT_ATOMS: atom_id res chain seq x y z
N MET A 1 4.77 17.69 5.07
CA MET A 1 3.91 16.79 4.28
C MET A 1 4.79 15.66 3.76
N LEU A 2 4.24 14.49 3.43
CA LEU A 2 5.02 13.43 2.78
C LEU A 2 4.69 13.37 1.30
N PHE A 3 5.71 13.12 0.48
CA PHE A 3 5.52 12.75 -0.92
C PHE A 3 5.99 11.32 -1.12
N ILE A 4 5.20 10.52 -1.82
CA ILE A 4 5.56 9.16 -2.17
C ILE A 4 5.71 9.05 -3.68
N GLU A 5 6.86 8.55 -4.13
CA GLU A 5 7.15 8.39 -5.56
C GLU A 5 8.00 7.14 -5.83
N GLU A 6 8.05 6.70 -7.10
CA GLU A 6 8.88 5.54 -7.48
C GLU A 6 10.38 5.84 -7.28
N LEU A 7 11.11 4.86 -6.74
CA LEU A 7 12.52 4.98 -6.43
C LEU A 7 13.35 5.29 -7.68
N ASN A 8 14.00 6.45 -7.67
CA ASN A 8 14.99 6.85 -8.65
C ASN A 8 16.39 6.88 -8.03
N LYS A 9 17.24 5.94 -8.43
CA LYS A 9 18.63 5.79 -7.95
C LYS A 9 19.47 7.07 -8.10
N LYS A 10 19.14 7.95 -9.04
CA LYS A 10 19.87 9.21 -9.27
C LYS A 10 19.41 10.34 -8.36
N LEU A 11 18.15 10.31 -7.92
CA LEU A 11 17.54 11.40 -7.15
C LEU A 11 17.56 11.12 -5.65
N HIS A 12 17.42 9.87 -5.22
CA HIS A 12 17.20 9.53 -3.80
C HIS A 12 18.44 9.02 -3.08
N ASP A 13 18.64 9.47 -1.84
CA ASP A 13 19.75 9.06 -0.97
C ASP A 13 19.49 7.72 -0.29
N ARG A 14 19.64 6.66 -1.06
CA ARG A 14 19.52 5.28 -0.57
C ARG A 14 20.63 4.93 0.43
N LYS A 15 21.80 5.57 0.37
CA LYS A 15 22.98 5.18 1.17
C LYS A 15 22.83 5.62 2.62
N ALA A 16 22.24 6.78 2.86
CA ALA A 16 21.99 7.31 4.19
C ALA A 16 20.87 6.57 4.93
N PHE A 17 19.95 5.90 4.22
CA PHE A 17 18.80 5.25 4.85
C PHE A 17 19.18 4.22 5.92
N ASP A 18 18.57 4.33 7.11
CA ASP A 18 18.64 3.36 8.18
C ASP A 18 17.31 3.21 8.93
N CYS A 19 16.68 2.04 8.83
CA CYS A 19 15.49 1.67 9.60
C CYS A 19 15.78 0.73 10.79
N GLY A 20 17.06 0.53 11.13
CA GLY A 20 17.50 -0.34 12.22
C GLY A 20 17.53 -1.84 11.88
N LEU A 21 17.11 -2.22 10.66
CA LEU A 21 17.14 -3.61 10.17
C LEU A 21 18.13 -3.74 9.02
N ALA A 22 19.25 -4.43 9.27
CA ALA A 22 20.36 -4.53 8.32
C ALA A 22 19.92 -5.06 6.94
N ASP A 23 19.11 -6.11 6.89
CA ASP A 23 18.66 -6.71 5.63
C ASP A 23 17.78 -5.77 4.79
N VAL A 24 16.92 -4.99 5.47
CA VAL A 24 16.03 -3.99 4.85
C VAL A 24 16.85 -2.84 4.29
N ASN A 25 17.80 -2.32 5.08
CA ASN A 25 18.74 -1.28 4.64
C ASN A 25 19.56 -1.73 3.43
N GLU A 26 20.11 -2.94 3.49
CA GLU A 26 20.92 -3.54 2.42
C GLU A 26 20.12 -3.77 1.14
N PHE A 27 18.84 -4.15 1.26
CA PHE A 27 17.94 -4.24 0.12
C PHE A 27 17.82 -2.89 -0.62
N LEU A 28 17.44 -1.82 0.07
CA LEU A 28 17.25 -0.51 -0.55
C LEU A 28 18.56 0.02 -1.16
N LYS A 29 19.67 -0.12 -0.42
CA LYS A 29 21.00 0.37 -0.82
C LYS A 29 21.50 -0.31 -2.09
N LYS A 30 21.39 -1.63 -2.16
CA LYS A 30 22.12 -2.44 -3.16
C LYS A 30 21.24 -3.16 -4.17
N ARG A 31 19.98 -3.49 -3.84
CA ARG A 31 19.16 -4.44 -4.62
C ARG A 31 17.94 -3.80 -5.28
N ALA A 32 17.22 -2.89 -4.61
CA ALA A 32 15.94 -2.34 -5.05
C ALA A 32 15.95 -1.87 -6.52
N SER A 33 16.80 -0.90 -6.87
CA SER A 33 16.85 -0.36 -8.23
C SER A 33 17.27 -1.38 -9.29
N ARG A 34 18.10 -2.37 -8.93
CA ARG A 34 18.52 -3.43 -9.87
C ARG A 34 17.37 -4.39 -10.14
N GLN A 35 16.65 -4.80 -9.09
CA GLN A 35 15.49 -5.68 -9.22
C GLN A 35 14.34 -5.01 -9.97
N ALA A 36 14.17 -3.70 -9.80
CA ALA A 36 13.21 -2.91 -10.60
C ALA A 36 13.53 -2.95 -12.10
N GLN A 37 14.81 -2.75 -12.47
CA GLN A 37 15.28 -2.86 -13.87
C GLN A 37 15.09 -4.26 -14.47
N GLN A 38 15.04 -5.29 -13.63
CA GLN A 38 14.81 -6.68 -14.04
C GLN A 38 13.31 -7.06 -14.02
N SER A 39 12.41 -6.11 -13.74
CA SER A 39 10.97 -6.34 -13.58
C SER A 39 10.63 -7.38 -12.49
N ILE A 40 11.48 -7.50 -11.48
CA ILE A 40 11.26 -8.40 -10.33
C ILE A 40 10.33 -7.73 -9.31
N ASN A 41 10.47 -6.41 -9.12
CA ASN A 41 9.65 -5.64 -8.18
C ASN A 41 9.56 -4.17 -8.60
N ARG A 42 8.78 -3.40 -7.83
CA ARG A 42 8.73 -1.94 -7.88
C ARG A 42 8.88 -1.41 -6.46
N THR A 43 9.64 -0.34 -6.30
CA THR A 43 9.94 0.27 -4.99
C THR A 43 9.52 1.72 -5.03
N TRP A 44 8.80 2.16 -4.00
CA TRP A 44 8.42 3.55 -3.78
C TRP A 44 9.06 4.06 -2.50
N VAL A 45 9.38 5.34 -2.48
CA VAL A 45 10.02 6.02 -1.35
C VAL A 45 9.15 7.16 -0.88
N ALA A 46 9.04 7.32 0.44
CA ALA A 46 8.53 8.52 1.06
C ALA A 46 9.67 9.52 1.25
N LEU A 47 9.40 10.77 0.89
CA LEU A 47 10.24 11.94 1.09
C LEU A 47 9.51 12.92 2.01
N ASP A 48 10.26 13.59 2.86
CA ASP A 48 9.76 14.71 3.64
C ASP A 48 9.83 15.98 2.80
N ASP A 49 8.69 16.67 2.64
CA ASP A 49 8.56 17.92 1.90
C ASP A 49 9.61 18.97 2.34
N GLU A 50 9.92 19.03 3.63
CA GLU A 50 10.93 19.96 4.16
C GLU A 50 12.37 19.67 3.67
N MET A 51 12.61 18.48 3.12
CA MET A 51 13.92 18.01 2.68
C MET A 51 13.96 17.59 1.22
N VAL A 52 12.86 17.71 0.48
CA VAL A 52 12.74 17.20 -0.90
C VAL A 52 13.72 17.89 -1.87
N ASP A 53 14.03 19.17 -1.61
CA ASP A 53 14.99 19.95 -2.42
C ASP A 53 16.46 19.56 -2.21
N ARG A 54 16.77 18.68 -1.25
CA ARG A 54 18.13 18.18 -1.05
C ARG A 54 18.48 17.16 -2.13
N HIS A 55 19.73 17.20 -2.59
CA HIS A 55 20.20 16.33 -3.67
C HIS A 55 21.48 15.60 -3.25
N PRO A 56 21.46 14.26 -3.11
CA PRO A 56 20.29 13.39 -3.24
C PRO A 56 19.25 13.58 -2.12
N ALA A 57 17.96 13.36 -2.42
CA ALA A 57 16.84 13.58 -1.51
C ALA A 57 16.79 12.49 -0.41
N PRO A 58 16.72 12.86 0.88
CA PRO A 58 16.62 11.91 1.98
C PRO A 58 15.36 11.06 1.90
N ILE A 59 15.51 9.75 2.04
CA ILE A 59 14.39 8.81 2.12
C ILE A 59 13.99 8.65 3.57
N VAL A 60 12.73 8.96 3.90
CA VAL A 60 12.20 8.82 5.28
C VAL A 60 11.48 7.49 5.50
N GLY A 61 11.14 6.81 4.41
CA GLY A 61 10.62 5.45 4.43
C GLY A 61 10.44 4.91 3.02
N PHE A 62 10.20 3.61 2.87
CA PHE A 62 9.98 2.99 1.58
C PHE A 62 9.16 1.72 1.71
N TYR A 63 8.55 1.32 0.60
CA TYR A 63 7.94 0.01 0.45
C TYR A 63 8.28 -0.59 -0.93
N THR A 64 8.08 -1.90 -1.08
CA THR A 64 8.34 -2.60 -2.35
C THR A 64 7.30 -3.68 -2.59
N LEU A 65 6.68 -3.64 -3.77
CA LEU A 65 5.71 -4.64 -4.22
C LEU A 65 6.33 -5.59 -5.26
N THR A 66 5.93 -6.86 -5.18
CA THR A 66 6.19 -7.89 -6.19
C THR A 66 5.00 -8.85 -6.26
N SER A 67 5.01 -9.79 -7.21
CA SER A 67 4.01 -10.85 -7.29
C SER A 67 4.46 -12.08 -6.50
N CYS A 68 3.49 -12.83 -6.00
CA CYS A 68 3.71 -14.11 -5.34
C CYS A 68 2.51 -15.04 -5.56
N THR A 69 2.61 -16.24 -4.98
CA THR A 69 1.47 -17.15 -4.88
C THR A 69 1.27 -17.61 -3.44
N VAL A 70 0.02 -17.88 -3.09
CA VAL A 70 -0.37 -18.50 -1.81
C VAL A 70 -1.08 -19.82 -2.09
N ALA A 71 -0.97 -20.80 -1.20
CA ALA A 71 -1.76 -22.00 -1.33
C ALA A 71 -3.21 -21.68 -0.98
N HIS A 72 -4.15 -22.35 -1.64
CA HIS A 72 -5.58 -22.21 -1.36
C HIS A 72 -5.96 -22.57 0.09
N THR A 73 -5.12 -23.36 0.78
CA THR A 73 -5.29 -23.73 2.20
C THR A 73 -4.80 -22.66 3.17
N ASP A 74 -3.98 -21.71 2.71
CA ASP A 74 -3.38 -20.69 3.59
C ASP A 74 -4.34 -19.53 3.87
N ILE A 75 -5.35 -19.35 3.02
CA ILE A 75 -6.26 -18.20 3.08
C ILE A 75 -7.71 -18.67 3.17
N GLN A 76 -8.53 -17.89 3.88
CA GLN A 76 -9.94 -18.20 4.02
C GLN A 76 -10.71 -17.87 2.74
N GLY A 77 -11.51 -18.82 2.26
CA GLY A 77 -12.40 -18.61 1.11
C GLY A 77 -12.73 -19.89 0.37
N ASN A 78 -13.61 -19.79 -0.63
CA ASN A 78 -13.90 -20.88 -1.55
C ASN A 78 -13.02 -20.74 -2.80
N TYR A 79 -11.80 -21.28 -2.72
CA TYR A 79 -10.81 -21.18 -3.78
C TYR A 79 -10.56 -22.54 -4.45
N PRO A 80 -10.18 -22.54 -5.74
CA PRO A 80 -9.80 -23.76 -6.43
C PRO A 80 -8.48 -24.33 -5.85
N HIS A 81 -8.28 -25.63 -6.04
CA HIS A 81 -7.16 -26.39 -5.45
C HIS A 81 -5.84 -26.21 -6.22
N TYR A 82 -5.42 -24.96 -6.45
CA TYR A 82 -4.14 -24.60 -7.06
C TYR A 82 -3.56 -23.32 -6.42
N PRO A 83 -2.27 -23.00 -6.63
CA PRO A 83 -1.67 -21.78 -6.10
C PRO A 83 -2.37 -20.51 -6.61
N LEU A 84 -2.80 -19.66 -5.70
CA LEU A 84 -3.57 -18.46 -6.01
C LEU A 84 -2.62 -17.26 -6.19
N PRO A 85 -2.86 -16.40 -7.18
CA PRO A 85 -2.05 -15.19 -7.37
C PRO A 85 -2.27 -14.22 -6.21
N ALA A 86 -1.19 -13.61 -5.72
CA ALA A 86 -1.24 -12.60 -4.67
C ALA A 86 -0.16 -11.54 -4.89
N PHE A 87 -0.33 -10.38 -4.28
CA PHE A 87 0.69 -9.34 -4.22
C PHE A 87 1.51 -9.52 -2.96
N LYS A 88 2.82 -9.27 -3.04
CA LYS A 88 3.72 -9.32 -1.90
C LYS A 88 4.22 -7.91 -1.60
N LEU A 89 3.97 -7.44 -0.38
CA LEU A 89 4.71 -6.33 0.19
C LEU A 89 6.02 -6.90 0.74
N ALA A 90 7.03 -6.93 -0.13
CA ALA A 90 8.27 -7.69 0.07
C ALA A 90 9.27 -6.97 0.96
N TRP A 91 9.30 -5.64 0.89
CA TRP A 91 10.16 -4.81 1.73
C TRP A 91 9.37 -3.60 2.20
N PHE A 92 9.57 -3.26 3.47
CA PHE A 92 8.90 -2.16 4.12
C PHE A 92 9.83 -1.64 5.23
N GLY A 93 10.10 -0.34 5.23
CA GLY A 93 11.01 0.25 6.21
C GLY A 93 10.75 1.74 6.41
N VAL A 94 10.76 2.17 7.66
CA VAL A 94 10.68 3.59 8.05
C VAL A 94 12.01 3.98 8.68
N HIS A 95 12.57 5.10 8.24
CA HIS A 95 13.83 5.62 8.78
C HIS A 95 13.72 5.80 10.30
N ASN A 96 14.78 5.46 11.05
CA ASN A 96 14.75 5.43 12.52
C ASN A 96 14.27 6.75 13.14
N GLU A 97 14.71 7.88 12.61
CA GLU A 97 14.32 9.22 13.07
C GLU A 97 12.82 9.54 12.87
N TYR A 98 12.15 8.78 11.99
CA TYR A 98 10.75 8.97 11.64
C TYR A 98 9.83 7.88 12.25
N GLN A 99 10.41 6.90 12.95
CA GLN A 99 9.61 5.86 13.62
C GLN A 99 8.93 6.40 14.87
N GLY A 100 7.63 6.14 15.02
CA GLY A 100 6.87 6.54 16.22
C GLY A 100 6.68 8.04 16.36
N THR A 101 6.98 8.82 15.33
CA THR A 101 6.72 10.27 15.30
C THR A 101 5.25 10.54 14.93
N PRO A 102 4.75 11.76 15.18
CA PRO A 102 3.41 12.17 14.75
C PRO A 102 3.20 12.16 13.23
N MET A 103 4.26 12.06 12.42
CA MET A 103 4.16 12.00 10.95
C MET A 103 3.61 10.67 10.42
N ARG A 104 3.62 9.60 11.23
CA ARG A 104 3.00 8.30 10.90
C ARG A 104 3.44 7.72 9.54
N VAL A 105 4.72 7.87 9.20
CA VAL A 105 5.30 7.45 7.90
C VAL A 105 4.98 5.98 7.56
N GLY A 106 4.94 5.09 8.56
CA GLY A 106 4.59 3.69 8.33
C GLY A 106 3.16 3.51 7.82
N GLU A 107 2.21 4.19 8.45
CA GLU A 107 0.82 4.16 8.04
C GLU A 107 0.60 4.75 6.64
N GLU A 108 1.23 5.88 6.34
CA GLU A 108 1.17 6.50 5.02
C GLU A 108 1.71 5.57 3.93
N LEU A 109 2.86 4.92 4.17
CA LEU A 109 3.41 3.93 3.24
C LEU A 109 2.51 2.70 3.10
N LEU A 110 1.83 2.28 4.16
CA LEU A 110 0.93 1.13 4.11
C LEU A 110 -0.31 1.45 3.28
N VAL A 111 -0.94 2.61 3.50
CA VAL A 111 -2.07 3.08 2.70
C VAL A 111 -1.68 3.10 1.22
N GLU A 112 -0.57 3.75 0.89
CA GLU A 112 -0.08 3.83 -0.49
C GLU A 112 0.22 2.45 -1.08
N ALA A 113 0.85 1.54 -0.33
CA ALA A 113 1.10 0.18 -0.79
C ALA A 113 -0.18 -0.62 -1.07
N LEU A 114 -1.24 -0.41 -0.27
CA LEU A 114 -2.54 -1.05 -0.47
C LEU A 114 -3.29 -0.44 -1.66
N LEU A 115 -3.23 0.88 -1.85
CA LEU A 115 -3.77 1.57 -3.03
C LEU A 115 -3.10 1.09 -4.32
N GLN A 116 -1.76 1.03 -4.35
CA GLN A 116 -1.04 0.49 -5.51
C GLN A 116 -1.37 -0.99 -5.77
N SER A 117 -1.57 -1.79 -4.71
CA SER A 117 -1.99 -3.18 -4.86
C SER A 117 -3.41 -3.29 -5.42
N TRP A 118 -4.32 -2.39 -5.02
CA TRP A 118 -5.66 -2.29 -5.57
C TRP A 118 -5.64 -1.86 -7.04
N GLU A 119 -4.79 -0.90 -7.40
CA GLU A 119 -4.65 -0.44 -8.78
C GLU A 119 -4.10 -1.52 -9.71
N LEU A 120 -3.14 -2.33 -9.23
CA LEU A 120 -2.68 -3.52 -9.96
C LEU A 120 -3.80 -4.55 -10.12
N PHE A 121 -4.63 -4.74 -9.09
CA PHE A 121 -5.79 -5.62 -9.15
C PHE A 121 -6.83 -5.13 -10.16
N THR A 122 -7.22 -3.86 -10.16
CA THR A 122 -8.22 -3.32 -11.10
C THR A 122 -7.74 -3.43 -12.56
N HIS A 123 -6.44 -3.27 -12.80
CA HIS A 123 -5.84 -3.45 -14.13
C HIS A 123 -5.82 -4.90 -14.60
N THR A 124 -5.49 -5.84 -13.71
CA THR A 124 -5.22 -7.25 -14.11
C THR A 124 -6.38 -8.20 -13.84
N GLN A 125 -7.27 -7.83 -12.92
CA GLN A 125 -8.30 -8.69 -12.33
C GLN A 125 -7.73 -9.98 -11.69
N LEU A 126 -6.45 -9.95 -11.31
CA LEU A 126 -5.73 -11.06 -10.70
C LEU A 126 -5.15 -10.61 -9.34
N GLY A 127 -5.20 -11.50 -8.36
CA GLY A 127 -4.73 -11.23 -7.01
C GLY A 127 -5.83 -11.44 -5.97
N VAL A 128 -5.61 -12.34 -5.01
CA VAL A 128 -6.60 -12.63 -3.95
C VAL A 128 -6.29 -11.92 -2.63
N ALA A 129 -5.03 -11.49 -2.44
CA ALA A 129 -4.56 -10.82 -1.23
C ALA A 129 -3.26 -10.05 -1.44
N VAL A 130 -2.93 -9.20 -0.47
CA VAL A 130 -1.58 -8.69 -0.20
C VAL A 130 -0.96 -9.50 0.93
N VAL A 131 0.29 -9.95 0.77
CA VAL A 131 1.00 -10.81 1.74
C VAL A 131 2.26 -10.11 2.24
N VAL A 132 2.54 -10.23 3.54
CA VAL A 132 3.72 -9.68 4.22
C VAL A 132 4.46 -10.77 5.00
N ASP A 133 5.78 -10.68 5.07
CA ASP A 133 6.60 -11.50 5.97
C ASP A 133 7.29 -10.58 6.99
N PRO A 134 6.71 -10.39 8.19
CA PRO A 134 7.34 -9.59 9.22
C PRO A 134 8.71 -10.13 9.64
N LEU A 135 9.69 -9.24 9.80
CA LEU A 135 11.05 -9.62 10.26
C LEU A 135 11.19 -9.60 11.79
N THR A 136 10.27 -8.93 12.48
CA THR A 136 10.31 -8.74 13.95
C THR A 136 8.90 -8.75 14.52
N GLN A 137 8.77 -9.02 15.82
CA GLN A 137 7.48 -8.91 16.52
C GLN A 137 6.86 -7.51 16.35
N LYS A 138 7.67 -6.44 16.43
CA LYS A 138 7.20 -5.06 16.21
C LYS A 138 6.57 -4.88 14.82
N SER A 139 7.15 -5.51 13.80
CA SER A 139 6.61 -5.49 12.43
C SER A 139 5.34 -6.32 12.32
N GLU A 140 5.27 -7.49 12.97
CA GLU A 140 4.07 -8.32 12.98
C GLU A 140 2.91 -7.56 13.64
N ASP A 141 3.15 -7.00 14.83
CA ASP A 141 2.18 -6.21 15.58
C ASP A 141 1.72 -4.97 14.80
N PHE A 142 2.61 -4.35 14.01
CA PHE A 142 2.24 -3.25 13.12
C PHE A 142 1.19 -3.68 12.10
N PHE A 143 1.43 -4.75 11.34
CA PHE A 143 0.48 -5.20 10.31
C PHE A 143 -0.81 -5.74 10.91
N ARG A 144 -0.77 -6.46 12.04
CA ARG A 144 -1.97 -6.99 12.71
C ARG A 144 -2.95 -5.89 13.17
N LYS A 145 -2.46 -4.68 13.45
CA LYS A 145 -3.33 -3.52 13.74
C LYS A 145 -4.23 -3.12 12.57
N TYR A 146 -3.86 -3.49 11.34
CA TYR A 146 -4.59 -3.18 10.11
C TYR A 146 -5.28 -4.41 9.53
N ASP A 147 -5.78 -5.29 10.41
CA ASP A 147 -6.56 -6.48 10.07
C ASP A 147 -5.82 -7.53 9.21
N PHE A 148 -4.49 -7.48 9.12
CA PHE A 148 -3.72 -8.56 8.52
C PHE A 148 -3.88 -9.85 9.35
N GLN A 149 -4.21 -10.93 8.65
CA GLN A 149 -4.49 -12.25 9.23
C GLN A 149 -3.32 -13.19 8.98
N GLU A 150 -3.09 -14.15 9.86
CA GLU A 150 -2.05 -15.15 9.66
C GLU A 150 -2.43 -16.21 8.61
N ILE A 151 -1.41 -16.74 7.93
CA ILE A 151 -1.58 -17.78 6.90
C ILE A 151 -1.20 -19.17 7.43
N GLY A 152 -0.73 -19.24 8.68
CA GLY A 152 -0.29 -20.48 9.33
C GLY A 152 1.10 -20.95 8.88
N ARG A 153 1.95 -20.01 8.44
CA ARG A 153 3.34 -20.25 8.05
C ARG A 153 4.20 -19.17 8.70
N SER A 154 5.38 -19.55 9.17
CA SER A 154 6.28 -18.61 9.87
C SER A 154 7.52 -18.30 9.03
N PHE A 155 7.98 -17.04 9.10
CA PHE A 155 9.19 -16.51 8.48
C PHE A 155 10.03 -15.82 9.56
N HIS A 156 11.29 -16.22 9.73
CA HIS A 156 12.16 -15.70 10.81
C HIS A 156 11.54 -15.77 12.22
N GLY A 157 10.68 -16.77 12.47
CA GLY A 157 9.99 -16.93 13.76
C GLY A 157 8.82 -15.98 13.99
N GLN A 158 8.37 -15.26 12.96
CA GLN A 158 7.15 -14.44 12.94
C GLN A 158 6.13 -15.06 11.98
N GLU A 159 4.85 -14.78 12.19
CA GLU A 159 3.80 -15.27 11.29
C GLU A 159 3.79 -14.48 9.98
N THR A 160 3.79 -15.19 8.85
CA THR A 160 3.41 -14.60 7.56
C THR A 160 1.95 -14.18 7.67
N LEU A 161 1.66 -12.96 7.20
CA LEU A 161 0.31 -12.41 7.25
C LEU A 161 -0.20 -12.04 5.86
N TYR A 162 -1.51 -11.93 5.72
CA TYR A 162 -2.19 -11.50 4.51
C TYR A 162 -3.38 -10.58 4.79
N LEU A 163 -3.71 -9.73 3.81
CA LEU A 163 -4.90 -8.91 3.79
C LEU A 163 -5.70 -9.22 2.51
N PRO A 164 -6.94 -9.74 2.60
CA PRO A 164 -7.74 -10.05 1.43
C PRO A 164 -8.02 -8.82 0.56
N MET A 165 -8.04 -8.96 -0.77
CA MET A 165 -8.37 -7.84 -1.68
C MET A 165 -9.75 -7.22 -1.37
N ARG A 166 -10.72 -8.05 -0.96
CA ARG A 166 -12.03 -7.57 -0.50
C ARG A 166 -11.93 -6.61 0.68
N LYS A 167 -11.02 -6.87 1.63
CA LYS A 167 -10.83 -6.02 2.80
C LYS A 167 -10.18 -4.70 2.40
N ILE A 168 -9.21 -4.73 1.49
CA ILE A 168 -8.60 -3.52 0.91
C ILE A 168 -9.67 -2.65 0.25
N ARG A 169 -10.53 -3.23 -0.58
CA ARG A 169 -11.66 -2.55 -1.22
C ARG A 169 -12.62 -1.88 -0.24
N GLN A 170 -12.87 -2.52 0.90
CA GLN A 170 -13.70 -1.96 1.98
C GLN A 170 -13.01 -0.80 2.70
N MET A 171 -11.69 -0.90 2.91
CA MET A 171 -10.91 0.18 3.53
C MET A 171 -10.87 1.42 2.64
N ILE A 172 -10.63 1.24 1.34
CA ILE A 172 -10.66 2.33 0.34
C ILE A 172 -12.04 3.00 0.33
N GLU A 173 -13.11 2.22 0.28
CA GLU A 173 -14.47 2.78 0.30
C GLU A 173 -14.75 3.55 1.59
N ALA A 174 -14.35 3.00 2.74
CA ALA A 174 -14.55 3.65 4.03
C ALA A 174 -13.79 4.98 4.13
N ASP A 175 -12.56 5.03 3.62
CA ASP A 175 -11.72 6.23 3.59
C ASP A 175 -12.31 7.32 2.69
N LEU A 176 -12.63 6.98 1.43
CA LEU A 176 -13.30 7.91 0.52
C LEU A 176 -14.65 8.40 1.06
N LEU A 177 -15.38 7.55 1.79
CA LEU A 177 -16.64 7.95 2.40
C LEU A 177 -16.45 8.90 3.59
N LEU A 178 -15.34 8.80 4.32
CA LEU A 178 -14.95 9.79 5.32
C LEU A 178 -14.62 11.13 4.67
N GLY A 179 -13.80 11.13 3.61
CA GLY A 179 -13.51 12.36 2.84
C GLY A 179 -14.76 13.01 2.26
N ALA A 180 -15.67 12.21 1.70
CA ALA A 180 -16.95 12.69 1.21
C ALA A 180 -17.84 13.25 2.34
N GLU A 181 -17.82 12.65 3.54
CA GLU A 181 -18.55 13.16 4.70
C GLU A 181 -18.05 14.53 5.14
N GLU A 182 -16.74 14.72 5.20
CA GLU A 182 -16.12 16.02 5.48
C GLU A 182 -16.53 17.06 4.44
N LYS A 183 -16.49 16.70 3.16
CA LYS A 183 -16.89 17.58 2.05
C LYS A 183 -18.36 17.97 2.08
N PHE A 184 -19.27 17.01 2.23
CA PHE A 184 -20.71 17.25 2.12
C PHE A 184 -21.35 17.64 3.46
N GLY A 185 -20.60 17.55 4.56
CA GLY A 185 -20.99 17.93 5.91
C GLY A 185 -21.94 16.95 6.60
N SER A 186 -22.16 15.75 6.05
CA SER A 186 -22.83 14.65 6.76
C SER A 186 -22.67 13.29 6.08
N ARG A 187 -22.63 12.23 6.90
CA ARG A 187 -22.64 10.83 6.46
C ARG A 187 -23.74 10.52 5.44
N THR A 188 -24.98 10.93 5.72
CA THR A 188 -26.14 10.62 4.85
C THR A 188 -25.98 11.22 3.45
N LYS A 189 -25.41 12.42 3.33
CA LYS A 189 -25.17 13.03 2.02
C LYS A 189 -24.04 12.32 1.28
N ALA A 190 -22.97 11.96 1.99
CA ALA A 190 -21.85 11.22 1.44
C ALA A 190 -22.28 9.84 0.91
N GLU A 191 -23.06 9.09 1.69
CA GLU A 191 -23.63 7.80 1.27
C GLU A 191 -24.54 7.96 0.05
N ARG A 192 -25.40 8.98 0.04
CA ARG A 192 -26.24 9.28 -1.12
C ARG A 192 -25.40 9.58 -2.36
N TRP A 193 -24.36 10.40 -2.24
CA TRP A 193 -23.45 10.68 -3.36
C TRP A 193 -22.78 9.39 -3.85
N PHE A 194 -22.30 8.55 -2.94
CA PHE A 194 -21.64 7.28 -3.24
C PHE A 194 -22.48 6.30 -4.07
N ASP A 195 -23.80 6.34 -3.87
CA ASP A 195 -24.76 5.47 -4.55
C ASP A 195 -25.42 6.13 -5.78
N THR A 196 -25.20 7.43 -6.01
CA THR A 196 -25.79 8.16 -7.14
C THR A 196 -24.89 8.08 -8.36
N PRO A 197 -25.37 7.54 -9.50
CA PRO A 197 -24.64 7.62 -10.76
C PRO A 197 -24.40 9.05 -11.22
N ASP A 198 -23.19 9.35 -11.69
CA ASP A 198 -22.83 10.68 -12.17
C ASP A 198 -22.18 10.60 -13.57
N SER A 199 -22.50 11.56 -14.44
CA SER A 199 -21.85 11.73 -15.73
C SER A 199 -20.33 11.98 -15.61
N LEU A 200 -19.87 12.59 -14.52
CA LEU A 200 -18.45 12.76 -14.20
C LEU A 200 -17.72 11.42 -14.11
N PHE A 201 -18.42 10.36 -13.71
CA PHE A 201 -17.90 9.00 -13.58
C PHE A 201 -18.40 8.08 -14.70
N GLY A 202 -18.71 8.64 -15.88
CA GLY A 202 -19.19 7.86 -17.03
C GLY A 202 -20.53 7.17 -16.80
N GLY A 203 -21.37 7.70 -15.90
CA GLY A 203 -22.65 7.11 -15.52
C GLY A 203 -22.55 5.99 -14.47
N LEU A 204 -21.38 5.79 -13.87
CA LEU A 204 -21.21 4.94 -12.69
C LEU A 204 -21.46 5.74 -11.41
N SER A 205 -21.83 5.04 -10.35
CA SER A 205 -21.78 5.63 -9.01
C SER A 205 -20.35 5.60 -8.47
N PRO A 206 -19.95 6.50 -7.56
CA PRO A 206 -18.64 6.46 -6.93
C PRO A 206 -18.28 5.09 -6.35
N ARG A 207 -19.26 4.40 -5.74
CA ARG A 207 -19.05 3.04 -5.20
C ARG A 207 -18.54 2.07 -6.26
N LYS A 208 -19.11 2.10 -7.47
CA LYS A 208 -18.69 1.24 -8.59
C LYS A 208 -17.38 1.73 -9.20
N MET A 209 -17.13 3.03 -9.16
CA MET A 209 -15.91 3.62 -9.71
C MET A 209 -14.65 3.10 -8.99
N ILE A 210 -14.71 2.74 -7.71
CA ILE A 210 -13.60 2.09 -6.98
C ILE A 210 -13.07 0.85 -7.71
N ASP A 211 -13.94 0.08 -8.38
CA ASP A 211 -13.56 -1.16 -9.06
C ASP A 211 -13.02 -0.92 -10.50
N VAL A 212 -12.93 0.34 -10.92
CA VAL A 212 -12.43 0.76 -12.24
C VAL A 212 -10.96 1.16 -12.14
N VAL A 213 -10.18 0.87 -13.18
CA VAL A 213 -8.80 1.33 -13.34
C VAL A 213 -8.71 2.86 -13.18
N GLY A 214 -7.82 3.33 -12.31
CA GLY A 214 -7.67 4.74 -11.96
C GLY A 214 -8.87 5.36 -11.24
N GLY A 215 -9.89 4.56 -10.91
CA GLY A 215 -11.14 5.07 -10.37
C GLY A 215 -11.03 5.63 -8.97
N VAL A 216 -10.11 5.11 -8.14
CA VAL A 216 -9.86 5.65 -6.79
C VAL A 216 -9.32 7.07 -6.88
N GLY A 217 -8.29 7.32 -7.69
CA GLY A 217 -7.72 8.67 -7.87
C GLY A 217 -8.75 9.67 -8.40
N ILE A 218 -9.59 9.27 -9.36
CA ILE A 218 -10.70 10.13 -9.85
C ILE A 218 -11.66 10.53 -8.73
N LEU A 219 -11.91 9.64 -7.76
CA LEU A 219 -12.76 9.93 -6.62
C LEU A 219 -12.06 10.82 -5.59
N GLU A 220 -10.76 10.61 -5.35
CA GLU A 220 -9.95 11.47 -4.49
C GLU A 220 -9.94 12.91 -5.02
N ASP A 221 -9.68 13.11 -6.31
CA ASP A 221 -9.75 14.42 -6.97
C ASP A 221 -11.14 15.05 -6.79
N ALA A 222 -12.19 14.26 -7.02
CA ALA A 222 -13.58 14.70 -6.88
C ALA A 222 -13.99 14.97 -5.43
N ILE A 223 -13.22 14.55 -4.42
CA ILE A 223 -13.47 14.83 -3.01
C ILE A 223 -12.63 16.04 -2.58
N TYR A 224 -11.32 16.01 -2.83
CA TYR A 224 -10.35 16.93 -2.21
C TYR A 224 -9.95 18.12 -3.10
N GLU A 225 -10.12 18.05 -4.43
CA GLU A 225 -9.63 19.08 -5.36
C GLU A 225 -10.73 19.99 -5.96
N SER A 226 -12.00 19.76 -5.61
CA SER A 226 -13.16 20.49 -6.19
C SER A 226 -14.03 21.19 -5.16
#